data_AF-A0A9E0AV19-F1
#
_entry.id   AF-A0A9E0AV19-F1
#
_cell.length_a   1.000
_cell.length_b   1.000
_cell.length_c   1.000
_cell.angle_alpha   90.00
_cell.angle_beta   90.00
_cell.angle_gamma   90.00
#
_symmetry.space_group_name_H-M   'P 1'
#
loop_
_entity.id
_entity.type
_entity.pdbx_description
1 polymer ?
#
loop_
_entity_poly.entity_id
_entity_poly.type
_entity_poly.pdbx_seq_one_letter_code
_entity_poly.pdbx_strand_id
1 'polypeptide(L)'
;MRTISYTAKERRAANQVWNAAERYNFDPLFLAVETGDLDSDLYMNLIIGLAYKYYGEKAISTLFGYWNGDISQAMLDDLTWLYLEHVLYTEEALKRPSMTDLRVYYGKAFFAGEYKLSRQEWMSKNRLVYNMQSARWSSVSGKKKVLLTPNEQKLYAELTPQIMPETDRLIDAVLAIYRKFNLFDGVKHEKKALRLHFTGAFARIMTRIMPVSSVRNNHVMVMRSSAADNMTGEAAYSKKKDNITYKKENDDCSYIENCFGRSVISEQTLIKIEKELCTGSHTGCHLWFTDGKYITKKNIPKEFLHLREQSQLQVERNHSYYNKNVRLYDSL
;
A
#
# COMPACT_ATOMS: atom_id res chain seq x y z
N MET A 1 3.94 -19.40 -11.09
CA MET A 1 3.84 -18.20 -10.23
C MET A 1 4.59 -17.07 -10.91
N ARG A 2 3.94 -15.94 -11.20
CA ARG A 2 4.65 -14.70 -11.57
C ARG A 2 5.38 -14.23 -10.32
N THR A 3 6.70 -14.21 -10.32
CA THR A 3 7.50 -13.60 -9.24
C THR A 3 7.40 -12.10 -9.39
N ILE A 4 6.49 -11.48 -8.63
CA ILE A 4 6.42 -10.03 -8.48
C ILE A 4 7.64 -9.60 -7.67
N SER A 5 8.39 -8.63 -8.18
CA SER A 5 9.61 -8.13 -7.56
C SER A 5 9.31 -6.80 -6.88
N TYR A 6 9.21 -6.81 -5.55
CA TYR A 6 9.01 -5.58 -4.79
C TYR A 6 10.29 -4.77 -4.66
N THR A 7 10.18 -3.46 -4.86
CA THR A 7 11.14 -2.45 -4.39
C THR A 7 11.26 -2.47 -2.86
N ALA A 8 12.32 -1.89 -2.30
CA ALA A 8 12.50 -1.83 -0.85
C ALA A 8 11.30 -1.18 -0.11
N LYS A 9 10.69 -0.15 -0.72
CA LYS A 9 9.50 0.52 -0.19
C LYS A 9 8.27 -0.39 -0.22
N GLU A 10 8.05 -1.10 -1.32
CA GLU A 10 6.95 -2.06 -1.44
C GLU A 10 7.11 -3.26 -0.50
N ARG A 11 8.35 -3.74 -0.27
CA ARG A 11 8.60 -4.79 0.74
C ARG A 11 8.20 -4.33 2.14
N ARG A 12 8.51 -3.07 2.50
CA ARG A 12 8.12 -2.50 3.79
C ARG A 12 6.59 -2.40 3.92
N ALA A 13 5.92 -1.92 2.87
CA ALA A 13 4.46 -1.86 2.84
C ALA A 13 3.82 -3.26 2.93
N ALA A 14 4.31 -4.22 2.15
CA ALA A 14 3.84 -5.61 2.17
C ALA A 14 4.04 -6.24 3.55
N ASN A 15 5.19 -6.01 4.20
CA ASN A 15 5.43 -6.45 5.57
C ASN A 15 4.42 -5.86 6.56
N GLN A 16 4.06 -4.58 6.44
CA GLN A 16 3.02 -3.97 7.29
C GLN A 16 1.65 -4.64 7.06
N VAL A 17 1.29 -4.90 5.80
CA VAL A 17 0.05 -5.59 5.44
C VAL A 17 0.03 -7.01 6.00
N TRP A 18 1.09 -7.80 5.80
CA TRP A 18 1.18 -9.17 6.32
C TRP A 18 1.15 -9.23 7.84
N ASN A 19 1.86 -8.32 8.51
CA ASN A 19 1.82 -8.21 9.97
C ASN A 19 0.39 -7.96 10.47
N ALA A 20 -0.34 -7.06 9.83
CA ALA A 20 -1.73 -6.74 10.19
C ALA A 20 -2.72 -7.87 9.82
N ALA A 21 -2.45 -8.60 8.72
CA ALA A 21 -3.21 -9.76 8.29
C ALA A 21 -2.94 -11.02 9.13
N GLU A 22 -1.87 -11.02 9.94
CA GLU A 22 -1.35 -12.17 10.67
C GLU A 22 -1.02 -13.36 9.75
N ARG A 23 -0.74 -13.08 8.47
CA ARG A 23 -0.52 -14.06 7.41
C ARG A 23 0.46 -13.53 6.36
N TYR A 24 1.46 -14.34 6.01
CA TYR A 24 2.51 -13.99 5.04
C TYR A 24 2.43 -14.82 3.75
N ASN A 25 1.43 -15.69 3.62
CA ASN A 25 1.33 -16.67 2.54
C ASN A 25 0.48 -16.20 1.35
N PHE A 26 0.32 -14.90 1.17
CA PHE A 26 -0.46 -14.31 0.08
C PHE A 26 0.19 -13.03 -0.44
N ASP A 27 -0.15 -12.64 -1.66
CA ASP A 27 0.27 -11.38 -2.26
C ASP A 27 -0.86 -10.34 -2.14
N PRO A 28 -0.66 -9.22 -1.42
CA PRO A 28 -1.67 -8.18 -1.30
C PRO A 28 -2.02 -7.58 -2.66
N LEU A 29 -3.31 -7.57 -2.99
CA LEU A 29 -3.84 -6.87 -4.17
C LEU A 29 -3.53 -5.37 -4.13
N PHE A 30 -3.35 -4.80 -2.95
CA PHE A 30 -3.08 -3.38 -2.77
C PHE A 30 -1.97 -3.12 -1.75
N LEU A 31 -1.23 -2.03 -1.96
CA LEU A 31 -0.26 -1.48 -1.03
C LEU A 31 -0.43 0.04 -0.94
N ALA A 32 -0.31 0.60 0.27
CA ALA A 32 -0.26 2.03 0.51
C ALA A 32 1.20 2.49 0.59
N VAL A 33 1.76 2.84 -0.57
CA VAL A 33 3.12 3.37 -0.72
C VAL A 33 3.01 4.88 -0.97
N GLU A 34 3.67 5.69 -0.15
CA GLU A 34 3.70 7.14 -0.34
C GLU A 34 4.79 7.52 -1.36
N THR A 35 4.46 8.41 -2.30
CA THR A 35 5.36 8.85 -3.38
C THR A 35 6.36 9.94 -2.93
N GLY A 36 6.55 10.13 -1.61
CA GLY A 36 7.40 11.15 -0.99
C GLY A 36 8.48 10.59 -0.04
N ASP A 37 9.01 11.45 0.85
CA ASP A 37 10.08 11.13 1.82
C ASP A 37 9.65 10.26 3.01
N LEU A 38 8.33 10.08 3.20
CA LEU A 38 7.79 9.11 4.15
C LEU A 38 7.64 7.76 3.43
N ASP A 39 8.30 6.72 3.94
CA ASP A 39 8.57 5.49 3.19
C ASP A 39 7.38 4.52 3.02
N SER A 40 6.23 4.74 3.67
CA SER A 40 5.02 3.90 3.61
C SER A 40 3.91 4.47 4.49
N ASP A 41 2.64 4.39 4.07
CA ASP A 41 1.51 4.78 4.94
C ASP A 41 1.13 3.63 5.89
N LEU A 42 1.62 3.70 7.11
CA LEU A 42 1.40 2.65 8.12
C LEU A 42 -0.09 2.43 8.42
N TYR A 43 -0.90 3.50 8.49
CA TYR A 43 -2.31 3.37 8.84
C TYR A 43 -3.08 2.65 7.75
N MET A 44 -2.89 3.05 6.49
CA MET A 44 -3.59 2.39 5.39
C MET A 44 -3.09 0.97 5.15
N ASN A 45 -1.78 0.69 5.28
CA ASN A 45 -1.28 -0.69 5.20
C ASN A 45 -1.83 -1.58 6.33
N LEU A 46 -2.03 -1.03 7.53
CA LEU A 46 -2.73 -1.71 8.63
C LEU A 46 -4.18 -2.01 8.24
N ILE A 47 -4.95 -1.05 7.74
CA ILE A 47 -6.33 -1.25 7.28
C ILE A 47 -6.40 -2.31 6.17
N ILE A 48 -5.49 -2.27 5.20
CA ILE A 48 -5.40 -3.28 4.12
C ILE A 48 -5.19 -4.67 4.73
N GLY A 49 -4.22 -4.84 5.64
CA GLY A 49 -3.98 -6.12 6.31
C GLY A 49 -5.17 -6.60 7.13
N LEU A 50 -5.84 -5.70 7.86
CA LEU A 50 -7.07 -6.03 8.59
C LEU A 50 -8.19 -6.51 7.66
N ALA A 51 -8.30 -5.95 6.45
CA ALA A 51 -9.26 -6.42 5.47
C ALA A 51 -9.02 -7.90 5.10
N TYR A 52 -7.75 -8.30 4.93
CA TYR A 52 -7.39 -9.71 4.72
C TYR A 52 -7.60 -10.56 5.97
N LYS A 53 -7.34 -10.02 7.17
CA LYS A 53 -7.56 -10.73 8.44
C LYS A 53 -9.03 -11.09 8.64
N TYR A 54 -9.93 -10.12 8.48
CA TYR A 54 -11.34 -10.29 8.79
C TYR A 54 -12.16 -10.89 7.65
N TYR A 55 -11.88 -10.53 6.39
CA TYR A 55 -12.67 -11.00 5.23
C TYR A 55 -11.97 -12.07 4.38
N GLY A 56 -10.65 -12.18 4.48
CA GLY A 56 -9.86 -13.13 3.70
C GLY A 56 -9.62 -12.68 2.25
N GLU A 57 -8.59 -13.27 1.66
CA GLU A 57 -8.12 -12.96 0.30
C GLU A 57 -9.20 -13.13 -0.77
N LYS A 58 -10.00 -14.21 -0.70
CA LYS A 58 -11.04 -14.50 -1.69
C LYS A 58 -12.11 -13.40 -1.73
N ALA A 59 -12.58 -12.93 -0.58
CA ALA A 59 -13.62 -11.90 -0.51
C ALA A 59 -13.10 -10.56 -1.03
N ILE A 60 -11.91 -10.15 -0.59
CA ILE A 60 -11.26 -8.90 -1.03
C ILE A 60 -10.99 -8.93 -2.54
N SER A 61 -10.37 -9.99 -3.06
CA SER A 61 -10.08 -10.12 -4.48
C SER A 61 -11.36 -10.16 -5.34
N THR A 62 -12.42 -10.81 -4.85
CA THR A 62 -13.71 -10.87 -5.56
C THR A 62 -14.38 -9.51 -5.59
N LEU A 63 -14.43 -8.81 -4.44
CA LEU A 63 -15.02 -7.47 -4.30
C LEU A 63 -14.41 -6.50 -5.32
N PHE A 64 -13.09 -6.31 -5.27
CA PHE A 64 -12.39 -5.42 -6.18
C PHE A 64 -12.34 -5.96 -7.63
N GLY A 65 -12.63 -7.23 -7.85
CA GLY A 65 -12.76 -7.86 -9.16
C GLY A 65 -13.97 -7.39 -9.97
N TYR A 66 -15.06 -6.99 -9.30
CA TYR A 66 -16.32 -6.57 -9.94
C TYR A 66 -16.16 -5.39 -10.88
N TRP A 67 -15.29 -4.44 -10.55
CA TRP A 67 -15.03 -3.24 -11.35
C TRP A 67 -13.58 -3.14 -11.84
N ASN A 68 -12.81 -4.25 -11.75
CA ASN A 68 -11.46 -4.29 -12.33
C ASN A 68 -11.52 -4.08 -13.86
N GLY A 69 -10.85 -3.05 -14.36
CA GLY A 69 -10.85 -2.60 -15.76
C GLY A 69 -11.85 -1.47 -16.07
N ASP A 70 -12.71 -1.09 -15.13
CA ASP A 70 -13.72 -0.05 -15.34
C ASP A 70 -13.12 1.37 -15.38
N ILE A 71 -13.71 2.28 -16.16
CA ILE A 71 -13.32 3.70 -16.22
C ILE A 71 -13.37 4.39 -14.85
N SER A 72 -14.25 3.91 -13.98
CA SER A 72 -14.49 4.40 -12.62
C SER A 72 -13.74 3.59 -11.57
N GLN A 73 -12.89 2.62 -11.97
CA GLN A 73 -12.20 1.72 -11.04
C GLN A 73 -11.49 2.47 -9.92
N ALA A 74 -10.74 3.54 -10.22
CA ALA A 74 -10.05 4.31 -9.19
C ALA A 74 -11.02 4.93 -8.17
N MET A 75 -12.12 5.53 -8.65
CA MET A 75 -13.16 6.10 -7.78
C MET A 75 -13.79 5.03 -6.89
N LEU A 76 -14.13 3.88 -7.46
CA LEU A 76 -14.75 2.77 -6.73
C LEU A 76 -13.76 2.12 -5.75
N ASP A 77 -12.49 1.99 -6.12
CA ASP A 77 -11.44 1.52 -5.22
C ASP A 77 -11.35 2.45 -3.99
N ASP A 78 -11.28 3.77 -4.19
CA ASP A 78 -11.18 4.76 -3.10
C ASP A 78 -12.40 4.77 -2.18
N LEU A 79 -13.62 4.73 -2.73
CA LEU A 79 -14.84 4.70 -1.93
C LEU A 79 -14.97 3.38 -1.16
N THR A 80 -14.52 2.26 -1.75
CA THR A 80 -14.51 0.96 -1.08
C THR A 80 -13.51 0.98 0.07
N TRP A 81 -12.33 1.57 -0.11
CA TRP A 81 -11.37 1.71 0.97
C TRP A 81 -11.85 2.66 2.07
N LEU A 82 -12.63 3.70 1.76
CA LEU A 82 -13.26 4.55 2.76
C LEU A 82 -14.33 3.80 3.59
N TYR A 83 -15.09 2.90 2.93
CA TYR A 83 -16.03 2.00 3.60
C TYR A 83 -15.31 1.00 4.51
N LEU A 84 -14.32 0.28 3.95
CA LEU A 84 -13.54 -0.73 4.66
C LEU A 84 -12.78 -0.12 5.85
N GLU A 85 -12.16 1.05 5.66
CA GLU A 85 -11.50 1.79 6.73
C GLU A 85 -12.42 1.99 7.92
N HIS A 86 -13.68 2.38 7.67
CA HIS A 86 -14.60 2.65 8.75
C HIS A 86 -14.90 1.40 9.57
N VAL A 87 -15.32 0.32 8.90
CA VAL A 87 -15.78 -0.89 9.58
C VAL A 87 -14.62 -1.58 10.28
N LEU A 88 -13.46 -1.64 9.65
CA LEU A 88 -12.26 -2.25 10.23
C LEU A 88 -11.72 -1.41 11.39
N TYR A 89 -11.76 -0.08 11.30
CA TYR A 89 -11.42 0.78 12.43
C TYR A 89 -12.38 0.56 13.60
N THR A 90 -13.70 0.55 13.38
CA THR A 90 -14.69 0.41 14.45
C THR A 90 -14.48 -0.89 15.24
N GLU A 91 -14.21 -1.99 14.54
CA GLU A 91 -13.92 -3.28 15.20
C GLU A 91 -12.54 -3.33 15.86
N GLU A 92 -11.49 -2.82 15.20
CA GLU A 92 -10.11 -2.96 15.70
C GLU A 92 -9.79 -1.94 16.80
N ALA A 93 -10.43 -0.77 16.82
CA ALA A 93 -10.23 0.26 17.84
C ALA A 93 -10.61 -0.21 19.26
N LEU A 94 -11.51 -1.19 19.37
CA LEU A 94 -11.86 -1.83 20.64
C LEU A 94 -10.72 -2.69 21.21
N LYS A 95 -9.84 -3.19 20.34
CA LYS A 95 -8.75 -4.13 20.68
C LYS A 95 -7.39 -3.45 20.72
N ARG A 96 -7.17 -2.44 19.87
CA ARG A 96 -5.91 -1.68 19.76
C ARG A 96 -6.13 -0.21 20.07
N PRO A 97 -5.75 0.27 21.27
CA PRO A 97 -5.88 1.68 21.64
C PRO A 97 -5.17 2.65 20.68
N SER A 98 -4.06 2.23 20.07
CA SER A 98 -3.28 3.06 19.13
C SER A 98 -3.97 3.32 17.79
N MET A 99 -5.07 2.62 17.46
CA MET A 99 -5.83 2.82 16.23
C MET A 99 -6.36 4.24 16.11
N THR A 100 -6.84 4.81 17.22
CA THR A 100 -7.39 6.18 17.25
C THR A 100 -6.34 7.21 16.89
N ASP A 101 -5.15 7.11 17.49
CA ASP A 101 -4.06 8.05 17.24
C ASP A 101 -3.53 7.95 15.81
N LEU A 102 -3.37 6.73 15.29
CA LEU A 102 -2.97 6.49 13.90
C LEU A 102 -4.00 7.07 12.91
N ARG A 103 -5.29 6.87 13.18
CA ARG A 103 -6.37 7.41 12.35
C ARG A 103 -6.41 8.93 12.36
N VAL A 104 -6.24 9.55 13.52
CA VAL A 104 -6.15 11.01 13.65
C VAL A 104 -4.91 11.56 12.95
N TYR A 105 -3.77 10.87 13.07
CA TYR A 105 -2.55 11.24 12.36
C TYR A 105 -2.74 11.19 10.84
N TYR A 106 -3.32 10.10 10.32
CA TYR A 106 -3.64 9.95 8.91
C TYR A 106 -4.57 11.07 8.41
N GLY A 107 -5.65 11.36 9.16
CA GLY A 107 -6.56 12.45 8.83
C GLY A 107 -5.90 13.83 8.80
N LYS A 108 -4.94 14.10 9.69
CA LYS A 108 -4.15 15.34 9.68
C LYS A 108 -3.19 15.38 8.48
N ALA A 109 -2.54 14.27 8.16
CA ALA A 109 -1.61 14.16 7.03
C ALA A 109 -2.32 14.37 5.68
N PHE A 110 -3.56 13.87 5.53
CA PHE A 110 -4.40 14.12 4.34
C PHE A 110 -4.50 15.61 4.00
N PHE A 111 -4.83 16.46 4.99
CA PHE A 111 -4.93 17.91 4.78
C PHE A 111 -3.57 18.60 4.62
N ALA A 112 -2.51 18.10 5.27
CA ALA A 112 -1.17 18.65 5.08
C ALA A 112 -0.66 18.46 3.64
N GLY A 113 -1.09 17.38 2.98
CA GLY A 113 -0.82 17.12 1.56
C GLY A 113 -1.57 18.05 0.59
N GLU A 114 -2.73 18.60 0.98
CA GLU A 114 -3.52 19.50 0.10
C GLU A 114 -2.73 20.74 -0.33
N TYR A 115 -1.88 21.28 0.55
CA TYR A 115 -1.07 22.47 0.27
C TYR A 115 0.09 22.23 -0.69
N LYS A 116 0.39 20.97 -1.04
CA LYS A 116 1.50 20.59 -1.93
C LYS A 116 1.06 20.30 -3.37
N LEU A 117 -0.24 20.22 -3.63
CA LEU A 117 -0.77 19.86 -4.93
C LEU A 117 -0.72 21.01 -5.93
N SER A 118 -0.35 20.69 -7.17
CA SER A 118 -0.58 21.59 -8.29
C SER A 118 -2.07 21.66 -8.66
N ARG A 119 -2.49 22.78 -9.24
CA ARG A 119 -3.87 23.00 -9.70
C ARG A 119 -4.35 21.92 -10.70
N GLN A 120 -3.45 21.35 -11.49
CA GLN A 120 -3.77 20.30 -12.47
C GLN A 120 -4.05 18.96 -11.81
N GLU A 121 -3.25 18.57 -10.82
CA GLU A 121 -3.45 17.36 -10.02
C GLU A 121 -4.72 17.46 -9.16
N TRP A 122 -5.08 18.67 -8.76
CA TRP A 122 -6.33 18.93 -8.05
C TRP A 122 -7.54 18.76 -8.98
N MET A 123 -7.46 19.27 -10.22
CA MET A 123 -8.54 19.16 -11.21
C MET A 123 -8.72 17.73 -11.76
N SER A 124 -7.73 16.84 -11.63
CA SER A 124 -7.84 15.43 -12.04
C SER A 124 -8.46 14.53 -10.97
N LYS A 125 -8.62 15.01 -9.73
CA LYS A 125 -9.26 14.23 -8.66
C LYS A 125 -10.76 14.13 -8.90
N ASN A 126 -11.31 12.95 -8.57
CA ASN A 126 -12.75 12.79 -8.55
C ASN A 126 -13.34 13.61 -7.39
N ARG A 127 -14.16 14.62 -7.73
CA ARG A 127 -14.78 15.54 -6.75
C ARG A 127 -15.54 14.81 -5.66
N LEU A 128 -16.25 13.73 -6.01
CA LEU A 128 -17.06 12.95 -5.07
C LEU A 128 -16.17 12.28 -4.02
N VAL A 129 -15.12 11.58 -4.47
CA VAL A 129 -14.17 10.89 -3.58
C VAL A 129 -13.54 11.87 -2.62
N TYR A 130 -13.07 13.01 -3.15
CA TYR A 130 -12.49 14.06 -2.33
C TYR A 130 -13.48 14.56 -1.27
N ASN A 131 -14.73 14.88 -1.65
CA ASN A 131 -15.74 15.34 -0.70
C ASN A 131 -15.99 14.29 0.42
N MET A 132 -16.05 13.01 0.08
CA MET A 132 -16.22 11.93 1.05
C MET A 132 -15.02 11.78 2.00
N GLN A 133 -13.79 11.81 1.46
CA GLN A 133 -12.56 11.74 2.24
C GLN A 133 -12.39 12.97 3.13
N SER A 134 -12.59 14.19 2.60
CA SER A 134 -12.52 15.42 3.38
C SER A 134 -13.55 15.42 4.50
N ALA A 135 -14.78 14.96 4.26
CA ALA A 135 -15.80 14.83 5.31
C ALA A 135 -15.36 13.84 6.41
N ARG A 136 -14.81 12.68 6.02
CA ARG A 136 -14.27 11.67 6.93
C ARG A 136 -13.17 12.24 7.81
N TRP A 137 -12.12 12.77 7.19
CA TRP A 137 -10.92 13.21 7.90
C TRP A 137 -11.15 14.50 8.69
N SER A 138 -12.11 15.33 8.29
CA SER A 138 -12.54 16.47 9.10
C SER A 138 -13.20 16.01 10.39
N SER A 139 -14.09 15.02 10.30
CA SER A 139 -14.76 14.43 11.47
C SER A 139 -13.76 13.77 12.42
N VAL A 140 -12.79 13.03 11.89
CA VAL A 140 -11.74 12.37 12.69
C VAL A 140 -10.82 13.39 13.36
N SER A 141 -10.40 14.43 12.63
CA SER A 141 -9.39 15.39 13.12
C SER A 141 -9.97 16.51 13.98
N GLY A 142 -11.29 16.52 14.25
CA GLY A 142 -11.97 17.59 14.97
C GLY A 142 -12.02 18.93 14.21
N LYS A 143 -11.91 18.92 12.88
CA LYS A 143 -12.02 20.12 12.04
C LYS A 143 -13.48 20.46 11.74
N LYS A 144 -13.71 21.68 11.24
CA LYS A 144 -15.05 22.17 10.84
C LYS A 144 -15.69 21.20 9.83
N LYS A 145 -16.97 20.91 10.04
CA LYS A 145 -17.77 20.01 9.18
C LYS A 145 -17.76 20.51 7.72
N VAL A 146 -17.40 19.63 6.79
CA VAL A 146 -17.44 19.89 5.35
C VAL A 146 -18.90 19.97 4.90
N LEU A 147 -19.19 20.93 4.02
CA LEU A 147 -20.52 21.07 3.42
C LEU A 147 -20.68 20.03 2.31
N LEU A 148 -21.56 19.06 2.55
CA LEU A 148 -21.96 18.05 1.57
C LEU A 148 -23.37 18.34 1.07
N THR A 149 -23.64 18.07 -0.21
CA THR A 149 -25.01 18.10 -0.75
C THR A 149 -25.89 17.04 -0.07
N PRO A 150 -27.23 17.15 -0.10
CA PRO A 150 -28.10 16.17 0.54
C PRO A 150 -27.88 14.72 0.07
N ASN A 151 -27.53 14.53 -1.20
CA ASN A 151 -27.24 13.20 -1.74
C ASN A 151 -25.88 12.67 -1.26
N GLU A 152 -24.86 13.52 -1.23
CA GLU A 152 -23.54 13.18 -0.67
C GLU A 152 -23.61 12.88 0.84
N GLN A 153 -24.47 13.56 1.59
CA GLN A 153 -24.70 13.24 3.01
C GLN A 153 -25.29 11.84 3.19
N LYS A 154 -26.25 11.45 2.34
CA LYS A 154 -26.82 10.09 2.35
C LYS A 154 -25.77 9.05 1.97
N LEU A 155 -24.96 9.31 0.93
CA LEU A 155 -23.86 8.41 0.55
C LEU A 155 -22.85 8.27 1.68
N TYR A 156 -22.44 9.38 2.29
CA TYR A 156 -21.52 9.36 3.41
C TYR A 156 -22.04 8.52 4.58
N ALA A 157 -23.33 8.64 4.92
CA ALA A 157 -23.95 7.82 5.96
C ALA A 157 -23.89 6.31 5.64
N GLU A 158 -24.13 5.93 4.39
CA GLU A 158 -24.08 4.54 3.92
C GLU A 158 -22.64 4.00 3.88
N LEU A 159 -21.65 4.86 3.63
CA LEU A 159 -20.23 4.55 3.76
C LEU A 159 -19.73 4.49 5.22
N THR A 160 -20.62 4.73 6.19
CA THR A 160 -20.29 4.81 7.62
C THR A 160 -21.23 3.91 8.46
N PRO A 161 -21.36 2.61 8.12
CA PRO A 161 -22.24 1.72 8.87
C PRO A 161 -21.72 1.50 10.30
N GLN A 162 -22.63 1.42 11.27
CA GLN A 162 -22.28 1.23 12.67
C GLN A 162 -21.76 -0.19 12.98
N ILE A 163 -22.17 -1.17 12.18
CA ILE A 163 -21.86 -2.58 12.37
C ILE A 163 -21.08 -3.06 11.15
N MET A 164 -19.96 -3.74 11.38
CA MET A 164 -19.21 -4.40 10.32
C MET A 164 -20.05 -5.53 9.70
N PRO A 165 -20.22 -5.59 8.37
CA PRO A 165 -20.95 -6.67 7.75
C PRO A 165 -20.21 -8.00 7.89
N GLU A 166 -20.97 -9.09 7.92
CA GLU A 166 -20.40 -10.44 7.81
C GLU A 166 -19.71 -10.64 6.44
N THR A 167 -18.78 -11.58 6.36
CA THR A 167 -17.92 -11.76 5.18
C THR A 167 -18.70 -12.11 3.91
N ASP A 168 -19.74 -12.92 4.03
CA ASP A 168 -20.66 -13.29 2.96
C ASP A 168 -21.52 -12.11 2.48
N ARG A 169 -21.75 -11.11 3.34
CA ARG A 169 -22.56 -9.91 3.05
C ARG A 169 -21.75 -8.71 2.57
N LEU A 170 -20.43 -8.69 2.76
CA LEU A 170 -19.58 -7.55 2.40
C LEU A 170 -19.79 -7.10 0.96
N ILE A 171 -19.76 -8.04 0.01
CA ILE A 171 -19.85 -7.74 -1.42
C ILE A 171 -21.22 -7.15 -1.75
N ASP A 172 -22.28 -7.79 -1.30
CA ASP A 172 -23.65 -7.33 -1.53
C ASP A 172 -23.89 -5.95 -0.91
N ALA A 173 -23.36 -5.70 0.29
CA ALA A 173 -23.48 -4.41 0.97
C ALA A 173 -22.84 -3.28 0.15
N VAL A 174 -21.59 -3.45 -0.30
CA VAL A 174 -20.88 -2.44 -1.09
C VAL A 174 -21.56 -2.22 -2.46
N LEU A 175 -21.93 -3.29 -3.16
CA LEU A 175 -22.62 -3.19 -4.45
C LEU A 175 -24.01 -2.57 -4.32
N ALA A 176 -24.74 -2.82 -3.23
CA ALA A 176 -26.03 -2.20 -2.96
C ALA A 176 -25.91 -0.68 -2.80
N ILE A 177 -24.87 -0.20 -2.10
CA ILE A 177 -24.56 1.23 -1.99
C ILE A 177 -24.29 1.80 -3.39
N TYR A 178 -23.41 1.17 -4.16
CA TYR A 178 -23.05 1.68 -5.49
C TYR A 178 -24.22 1.72 -6.46
N ARG A 179 -25.12 0.73 -6.41
CA ARG A 179 -26.36 0.74 -7.18
C ARG A 179 -27.30 1.85 -6.72
N LYS A 180 -27.47 2.04 -5.41
CA LYS A 180 -28.38 3.06 -4.83
C LYS A 180 -27.98 4.49 -5.20
N PHE A 181 -26.68 4.75 -5.35
CA PHE A 181 -26.14 6.07 -5.71
C PHE A 181 -25.70 6.18 -7.17
N ASN A 182 -26.05 5.20 -8.02
CA ASN A 182 -25.71 5.17 -9.45
C ASN A 182 -24.19 5.31 -9.72
N LEU A 183 -23.37 4.74 -8.84
CA LEU A 183 -21.90 4.74 -8.96
C LEU A 183 -21.38 3.57 -9.78
N PHE A 184 -22.07 2.43 -9.71
CA PHE A 184 -21.77 1.23 -10.47
C PHE A 184 -23.05 0.43 -10.70
N ASP A 185 -23.32 0.07 -11.94
CA ASP A 185 -24.52 -0.64 -12.39
C ASP A 185 -24.30 -2.16 -12.53
N GLY A 186 -23.10 -2.64 -12.22
CA GLY A 186 -22.71 -4.04 -12.39
C GLY A 186 -22.07 -4.34 -13.74
N VAL A 187 -22.05 -3.37 -14.66
CA VAL A 187 -21.47 -3.52 -16.00
C VAL A 187 -20.15 -2.74 -16.08
N LYS A 188 -19.11 -3.41 -16.55
CA LYS A 188 -17.80 -2.77 -16.75
C LYS A 188 -17.82 -1.90 -17.99
N HIS A 189 -17.54 -0.63 -17.80
CA HIS A 189 -17.33 0.34 -18.86
C HIS A 189 -15.83 0.48 -19.09
N GLU A 190 -15.35 0.02 -20.24
CA GLU A 190 -13.93 0.19 -20.61
C GLU A 190 -13.78 1.42 -21.51
N LYS A 191 -12.75 2.25 -21.27
CA LYS A 191 -12.38 3.28 -22.25
C LYS A 191 -11.86 2.56 -23.50
N LYS A 192 -12.66 2.52 -24.57
CA LYS A 192 -12.15 2.17 -25.89
C LYS A 192 -11.11 3.24 -26.26
N ALA A 193 -9.83 2.87 -26.23
CA ALA A 193 -8.78 3.71 -26.75
C ALA A 193 -9.04 3.92 -28.25
N LEU A 194 -9.54 5.10 -28.61
CA LEU A 194 -9.65 5.52 -29.99
C LEU A 194 -8.23 5.72 -30.50
N ARG A 195 -7.64 4.64 -31.02
CA ARG A 195 -6.36 4.68 -31.74
C ARG A 195 -6.63 5.32 -33.10
N LEU A 196 -6.72 6.64 -33.09
CA LEU A 196 -6.78 7.43 -34.32
C LEU A 196 -5.38 7.41 -34.93
N HIS A 197 -5.19 6.58 -35.94
CA HIS A 197 -3.99 6.60 -36.77
C HIS A 197 -4.08 7.78 -37.73
N PHE A 198 -3.52 8.93 -37.32
CA PHE A 198 -3.33 10.06 -38.21
C PHE A 198 -1.97 9.90 -38.91
N THR A 199 -1.97 9.72 -40.23
CA THR A 199 -0.75 9.68 -41.06
C THR A 199 -0.54 11.02 -41.77
N GLY A 200 0.73 11.45 -41.90
CA GLY A 200 1.12 12.62 -42.70
C GLY A 200 1.20 13.94 -41.93
N ALA A 201 1.23 15.07 -42.66
CA ALA A 201 1.46 16.41 -42.10
C ALA A 201 0.44 16.84 -41.02
N PHE A 202 -0.76 16.26 -41.05
CA PHE A 202 -1.82 16.46 -40.05
C PHE A 202 -1.46 15.96 -38.63
N ALA A 203 -0.60 14.94 -38.52
CA ALA A 203 -0.18 14.40 -37.22
C ALA A 203 0.65 15.41 -36.39
N ARG A 204 1.51 16.21 -37.05
CA ARG A 204 2.34 17.24 -36.37
C ARG A 204 1.53 18.42 -35.84
N ILE A 205 0.43 18.75 -36.52
CA ILE A 205 -0.47 19.84 -36.09
C ILE A 205 -1.29 19.38 -34.88
N MET A 206 -1.80 18.15 -34.89
CA MET A 206 -2.61 17.60 -33.79
C MET A 206 -1.82 17.37 -32.49
N THR A 207 -0.55 16.98 -32.54
CA THR A 207 0.30 16.84 -31.34
C THR A 207 0.57 18.17 -30.63
N ARG A 208 0.38 19.31 -31.30
CA ARG A 208 0.59 20.65 -30.73
C ARG A 208 -0.67 21.23 -30.08
N ILE A 209 -1.84 20.64 -30.37
CA ILE A 209 -3.17 21.13 -29.94
C ILE A 209 -3.84 20.14 -28.96
N MET A 210 -3.41 18.87 -28.95
CA MET A 210 -3.90 17.84 -28.04
C MET A 210 -3.04 17.77 -26.76
N PRO A 211 -3.55 18.16 -25.58
CA PRO A 211 -2.84 17.89 -24.33
C PRO A 211 -2.88 16.39 -24.05
N VAL A 212 -1.73 15.72 -24.18
CA VAL A 212 -1.55 14.37 -23.64
C VAL A 212 -1.52 14.52 -22.12
N SER A 213 -2.67 14.31 -21.47
CA SER A 213 -2.75 14.32 -20.02
C SER A 213 -2.03 13.09 -19.47
N SER A 214 -0.75 13.22 -19.10
CA SER A 214 -0.15 12.32 -18.13
C SER A 214 -0.70 12.71 -16.76
N VAL A 215 -1.72 11.99 -16.30
CA VAL A 215 -2.29 12.20 -14.96
C VAL A 215 -1.31 11.61 -13.95
N ARG A 216 -0.49 12.47 -13.35
CA ARG A 216 0.38 12.11 -12.23
C ARG A 216 -0.44 12.32 -10.95
N ASN A 217 -1.01 11.26 -10.40
CA ASN A 217 -1.74 11.33 -9.15
C ASN A 217 -0.75 11.23 -7.97
N ASN A 218 -0.30 12.37 -7.48
CA ASN A 218 0.67 12.45 -6.37
C ASN A 218 0.00 12.47 -4.99
N HIS A 219 -0.83 11.47 -4.68
CA HIS A 219 -1.37 11.24 -3.33
C HIS A 219 -1.33 9.75 -2.98
N VAL A 220 -1.28 9.45 -1.68
CA VAL A 220 -1.53 8.12 -1.11
C VAL A 220 -2.93 7.68 -1.56
N MET A 221 -2.94 6.85 -2.59
CA MET A 221 -4.09 6.05 -2.99
C MET A 221 -3.68 4.62 -2.74
N VAL A 222 -4.61 3.82 -2.27
CA VAL A 222 -4.39 2.38 -2.14
C VAL A 222 -4.28 1.83 -3.57
N MET A 223 -3.05 1.62 -4.03
CA MET A 223 -2.76 1.29 -5.42
C MET A 223 -2.81 -0.21 -5.60
N ARG A 224 -3.44 -0.67 -6.70
CA ARG A 224 -3.36 -2.09 -7.07
C ARG A 224 -1.92 -2.46 -7.38
N SER A 225 -1.44 -3.58 -6.87
CA SER A 225 -0.05 -4.03 -7.01
C SER A 225 0.40 -4.14 -8.49
N SER A 226 -0.50 -4.43 -9.42
CA SER A 226 -0.21 -4.48 -10.86
C SER A 226 -0.01 -3.12 -11.55
N ALA A 227 -0.36 -2.00 -10.90
CA ALA A 227 -0.15 -0.66 -11.47
C ALA A 227 1.30 -0.16 -11.31
N ALA A 228 2.10 -0.83 -10.48
CA ALA A 228 3.54 -0.56 -10.32
C ALA A 228 4.39 -1.07 -11.51
N ASP A 229 3.95 -2.11 -12.21
CA ASP A 229 4.69 -2.73 -13.33
C ASP A 229 4.64 -1.92 -14.64
N ASN A 230 3.68 -1.00 -14.81
CA ASN A 230 3.55 -0.23 -16.05
C ASN A 230 4.50 0.99 -16.14
N MET A 231 5.45 1.15 -15.21
CA MET A 231 6.42 2.24 -15.21
C MET A 231 7.83 1.88 -15.69
N THR A 232 8.12 0.61 -15.99
CA THR A 232 9.44 0.22 -16.51
C THR A 232 9.33 -0.81 -17.64
N GLY A 233 9.37 -0.31 -18.87
CA GLY A 233 10.01 -0.94 -20.03
C GLY A 233 9.63 -2.37 -20.42
N GLU A 234 8.78 -2.50 -21.42
CA GLU A 234 8.75 -3.69 -22.29
C GLU A 234 10.11 -3.83 -23.03
N ALA A 235 10.87 -4.89 -22.76
CA ALA A 235 11.50 -5.72 -23.78
C ALA A 235 12.32 -6.89 -23.19
N ALA A 236 12.02 -8.09 -23.71
CA ALA A 236 12.94 -9.21 -23.94
C ALA A 236 13.55 -9.95 -22.73
N TYR A 237 12.85 -10.96 -22.19
CA TYR A 237 13.49 -12.03 -21.42
C TYR A 237 12.88 -13.41 -21.69
N SER A 238 13.42 -14.10 -22.69
CA SER A 238 13.32 -15.55 -22.77
C SER A 238 14.71 -16.10 -23.13
N LYS A 239 15.17 -17.08 -22.35
CA LYS A 239 16.49 -17.75 -22.35
C LYS A 239 17.62 -17.09 -21.54
N LYS A 240 17.55 -17.14 -20.20
CA LYS A 240 18.72 -17.08 -19.28
C LYS A 240 18.29 -17.37 -17.83
N LYS A 241 17.73 -18.56 -17.55
CA LYS A 241 17.16 -18.83 -16.20
C LYS A 241 18.22 -19.19 -15.15
N ASP A 242 19.29 -19.88 -15.50
CA ASP A 242 20.17 -20.46 -14.46
C ASP A 242 21.24 -19.48 -13.96
N ASN A 243 21.76 -18.59 -14.80
CA ASN A 243 22.77 -17.60 -14.40
C ASN A 243 22.20 -16.34 -13.71
N ILE A 244 20.89 -16.14 -13.72
CA ILE A 244 20.23 -14.98 -13.09
C ILE A 244 19.96 -15.27 -11.61
N THR A 245 19.57 -16.50 -11.26
CA THR A 245 19.25 -16.90 -9.89
C THR A 245 20.45 -16.76 -8.96
N TYR A 246 21.63 -17.27 -9.36
CA TYR A 246 22.86 -17.16 -8.56
C TYR A 246 23.35 -15.72 -8.38
N LYS A 247 23.20 -14.86 -9.39
CA LYS A 247 23.52 -13.43 -9.24
C LYS A 247 22.56 -12.74 -8.26
N LYS A 248 21.29 -13.11 -8.32
CA LYS A 248 20.23 -12.54 -7.48
C LYS A 248 20.37 -12.92 -6.01
N GLU A 249 20.71 -14.16 -5.70
CA GLU A 249 20.99 -14.61 -4.32
C GLU A 249 22.20 -13.86 -3.72
N ASN A 250 23.24 -13.63 -4.51
CA ASN A 250 24.42 -12.92 -4.04
C ASN A 250 24.15 -11.41 -3.81
N ASP A 251 23.29 -10.81 -4.64
CA ASP A 251 22.83 -9.44 -4.48
C ASP A 251 21.92 -9.29 -3.24
N ASP A 252 21.04 -10.26 -2.98
CA ASP A 252 20.17 -10.30 -1.79
C ASP A 252 20.98 -10.52 -0.49
N CYS A 253 21.96 -11.43 -0.49
CA CYS A 253 22.89 -11.61 0.62
C CYS A 253 23.70 -10.34 0.89
N SER A 254 24.18 -9.68 -0.16
CA SER A 254 24.90 -8.41 -0.04
C SER A 254 24.00 -7.31 0.54
N TYR A 255 22.73 -7.25 0.15
CA TYR A 255 21.75 -6.33 0.73
C TYR A 255 21.52 -6.62 2.22
N ILE A 256 21.23 -7.87 2.59
CA ILE A 256 20.97 -8.28 3.98
C ILE A 256 22.19 -7.99 4.85
N GLU A 257 23.39 -8.33 4.37
CA GLU A 257 24.65 -8.04 5.07
C GLU A 257 24.85 -6.53 5.30
N ASN A 258 24.52 -5.70 4.31
CA ASN A 258 24.68 -4.25 4.45
C ASN A 258 23.62 -3.61 5.36
N CYS A 259 22.40 -4.13 5.40
CA CYS A 259 21.31 -3.63 6.23
C CYS A 259 21.41 -4.09 7.68
N PHE A 260 21.76 -5.36 7.92
CA PHE A 260 21.63 -6.02 9.22
C PHE A 260 22.95 -6.51 9.81
N GLY A 261 24.05 -6.48 9.05
CA GLY A 261 25.36 -6.94 9.49
C GLY A 261 25.72 -8.34 8.97
N ARG A 262 26.97 -8.72 9.20
CA ARG A 262 27.55 -9.96 8.66
C ARG A 262 26.93 -11.20 9.29
N SER A 263 26.90 -12.29 8.54
CA SER A 263 26.56 -13.59 9.12
C SER A 263 27.65 -13.99 10.13
N VAL A 264 27.21 -14.40 11.32
CA VAL A 264 28.07 -14.99 12.37
C VAL A 264 28.37 -16.45 12.04
N ILE A 265 27.48 -17.10 11.29
CA ILE A 265 27.55 -18.51 10.94
C ILE A 265 28.17 -18.68 9.55
N SER A 266 29.04 -19.67 9.39
CA SER A 266 29.64 -20.00 8.10
C SER A 266 28.60 -20.54 7.12
N GLU A 267 28.74 -20.24 5.84
CA GLU A 267 27.82 -20.65 4.77
C GLU A 267 27.53 -22.16 4.79
N GLN A 268 28.56 -22.98 5.00
CA GLN A 268 28.41 -24.44 5.08
C GLN A 268 27.52 -24.91 6.24
N THR A 269 27.57 -24.21 7.37
CA THR A 269 26.74 -24.50 8.54
C THR A 269 25.33 -23.99 8.31
N LEU A 270 25.20 -22.84 7.67
CA LEU A 270 23.94 -22.22 7.33
C LEU A 270 23.11 -23.11 6.39
N ILE A 271 23.73 -23.66 5.33
CA ILE A 271 23.09 -24.63 4.42
C ILE A 271 22.58 -25.87 5.17
N LYS A 272 23.34 -26.37 6.16
CA LYS A 272 22.90 -27.52 6.98
C LYS A 272 21.67 -27.18 7.80
N ILE A 273 21.68 -26.02 8.46
CA ILE A 273 20.56 -25.54 9.28
C ILE A 273 19.33 -25.30 8.41
N GLU A 274 19.48 -24.68 7.23
CA GLU A 274 18.38 -24.49 6.28
C GLU A 274 17.80 -25.82 5.81
N LYS A 275 18.63 -26.81 5.51
CA LYS A 275 18.16 -28.13 5.10
C LYS A 275 17.34 -28.82 6.20
N GLU A 276 17.63 -28.53 7.46
CA GLU A 276 16.93 -29.08 8.62
C GLU A 276 15.65 -28.30 8.97
N LEU A 277 15.71 -26.96 8.95
CA LEU A 277 14.65 -26.08 9.44
C LEU A 277 13.73 -25.53 8.34
N CYS A 278 14.26 -25.24 7.15
CA CYS A 278 13.52 -24.67 6.03
C CYS A 278 12.81 -25.77 5.23
N THR A 279 11.93 -26.51 5.89
CA THR A 279 11.13 -27.61 5.29
C THR A 279 9.65 -27.25 5.21
N GLY A 280 8.87 -28.04 4.47
CA GLY A 280 7.43 -27.83 4.31
C GLY A 280 7.10 -26.48 3.68
N SER A 281 6.29 -25.65 4.36
CA SER A 281 5.90 -24.31 3.91
C SER A 281 7.07 -23.32 3.79
N HIS A 282 8.22 -23.62 4.40
CA HIS A 282 9.43 -22.79 4.38
C HIS A 282 10.49 -23.31 3.41
N THR A 283 10.13 -24.25 2.54
CA THR A 283 11.06 -24.79 1.53
C THR A 283 11.53 -23.69 0.58
N GLY A 284 12.85 -23.50 0.48
CA GLY A 284 13.46 -22.43 -0.32
C GLY A 284 13.61 -21.09 0.41
N CYS A 285 13.32 -21.03 1.71
CA CYS A 285 13.70 -19.89 2.55
C CYS A 285 15.17 -19.96 2.96
N HIS A 286 15.78 -18.80 3.15
CA HIS A 286 17.14 -18.66 3.66
C HIS A 286 17.16 -18.05 5.06
N LEU A 287 18.11 -18.48 5.88
CA LEU A 287 18.30 -17.99 7.24
C LEU A 287 19.51 -17.05 7.30
N TRP A 288 19.43 -16.01 8.12
CA TRP A 288 20.57 -15.10 8.32
C TRP A 288 20.75 -14.78 9.80
N PHE A 289 21.93 -15.10 10.33
CA PHE A 289 22.27 -14.92 11.75
C PHE A 289 23.31 -13.82 11.89
N THR A 290 22.95 -12.68 12.46
CA THR A 290 23.84 -11.51 12.60
C THR A 290 23.96 -11.08 14.05
N ASP A 291 25.17 -10.64 14.46
CA ASP A 291 25.40 -9.96 15.75
C ASP A 291 25.22 -8.43 15.64
N GLY A 292 24.69 -7.96 14.51
CA GLY A 292 24.50 -6.55 14.20
C GLY A 292 25.79 -5.81 13.83
N LYS A 293 26.94 -6.49 13.76
CA LYS A 293 28.20 -5.85 13.38
C LYS A 293 28.40 -5.84 11.88
N TYR A 294 28.73 -4.66 11.37
CA TYR A 294 29.05 -4.48 9.97
C TYR A 294 30.51 -4.78 9.69
N ILE A 295 30.80 -5.33 8.50
CA ILE A 295 32.18 -5.45 8.02
C ILE A 295 32.69 -4.04 7.71
N THR A 296 33.90 -3.74 8.15
CA THR A 296 34.66 -2.54 7.75
C THR A 296 35.13 -2.64 6.28
N LYS A 297 34.18 -2.70 5.33
CA LYS A 297 34.47 -2.59 3.91
C LYS A 297 34.73 -1.12 3.57
N LYS A 298 35.80 -0.84 2.80
CA LYS A 298 36.24 0.53 2.44
C LYS A 298 35.23 1.34 1.63
N ASN A 299 34.25 0.71 0.96
CA ASN A 299 33.22 1.37 0.17
C ASN A 299 31.85 0.75 0.46
N ILE A 300 31.09 1.35 1.37
CA ILE A 300 29.67 1.05 1.58
C ILE A 300 28.89 2.04 0.71
N PRO A 301 27.92 1.60 -0.12
CA PRO A 301 27.07 2.52 -0.87
C PRO A 301 26.34 3.50 0.07
N LYS A 302 26.23 4.77 -0.35
CA LYS A 302 25.67 5.86 0.48
C LYS A 302 24.27 5.55 1.01
N GLU A 303 23.46 4.82 0.26
CA GLU A 303 22.11 4.41 0.61
C GLU A 303 22.08 3.56 1.90
N PHE A 304 23.01 2.61 2.04
CA PHE A 304 23.10 1.76 3.23
C PHE A 304 23.66 2.50 4.44
N LEU A 305 24.53 3.49 4.23
CA LEU A 305 25.00 4.37 5.31
C LEU A 305 23.83 5.19 5.87
N HIS A 306 23.05 5.81 5.00
CA HIS A 306 21.87 6.57 5.40
C HIS A 306 20.84 5.70 6.12
N LEU A 307 20.60 4.47 5.64
CA LEU A 307 19.70 3.52 6.31
C LEU A 307 20.18 3.17 7.72
N ARG A 308 21.48 2.96 7.92
CA ARG A 308 22.08 2.69 9.23
C ARG A 308 21.93 3.87 10.19
N GLU A 309 22.20 5.09 9.73
CA GLU A 309 22.00 6.31 10.52
C GLU A 309 20.54 6.46 10.95
N GLN A 310 19.60 6.30 10.02
CA GLN A 310 18.16 6.34 10.31
C GLN A 310 17.76 5.26 11.32
N SER A 311 18.32 4.06 11.22
CA SER A 311 18.05 2.98 12.17
C SER A 311 18.53 3.33 13.59
N GLN A 312 19.71 3.96 13.73
CA GLN A 312 20.24 4.39 15.03
C GLN A 312 19.39 5.51 15.63
N LEU A 313 19.01 6.50 14.82
CA LEU A 313 18.09 7.57 15.25
C LEU A 313 16.75 6.98 15.69
N GLN A 314 16.24 5.97 15.00
CA GLN A 314 15.00 5.30 15.40
C GLN A 314 15.16 4.53 16.71
N VAL A 315 16.31 3.88 16.94
CA VAL A 315 16.64 3.22 18.21
C VAL A 315 16.64 4.24 19.35
N GLU A 316 17.29 5.39 19.18
CA GLU A 316 17.29 6.46 20.18
C GLU A 316 15.87 6.98 20.46
N ARG A 317 15.06 7.18 19.42
CA ARG A 317 13.65 7.57 19.56
C ARG A 317 12.84 6.53 20.30
N ASN A 318 13.03 5.24 19.98
CA ASN A 318 12.34 4.14 20.64
C ASN A 318 12.74 4.05 22.11
N HIS A 319 14.03 4.18 22.45
CA HIS A 319 14.49 4.21 23.84
C HIS A 319 13.97 5.42 24.60
N SER A 320 14.00 6.60 23.99
CA SER A 320 13.45 7.82 24.59
C SER A 320 11.95 7.68 24.86
N TYR A 321 11.20 7.15 23.89
CA TYR A 321 9.78 6.85 24.05
C TYR A 321 9.54 5.81 25.14
N TYR A 322 10.27 4.70 25.14
CA TYR A 322 10.16 3.66 26.17
C TYR A 322 10.41 4.25 27.55
N ASN A 323 11.56 4.90 27.77
CA ASN A 323 11.96 5.50 29.05
C ASN A 323 10.94 6.53 29.55
N LYS A 324 10.39 7.36 28.65
CA LYS A 324 9.34 8.33 28.99
C LYS A 324 8.04 7.66 29.44
N ASN A 325 7.77 6.45 28.95
CA ASN A 325 6.53 5.73 29.16
C ASN A 325 6.69 4.45 29.99
N VAL A 326 7.83 4.24 30.67
CA VAL A 326 8.12 3.03 31.48
C VAL A 326 6.99 2.70 32.45
N ARG A 327 6.42 3.72 33.09
CA ARG A 327 5.30 3.56 34.05
C ARG A 327 4.01 3.00 33.43
N LEU A 328 3.83 3.05 32.11
CA LEU A 328 2.69 2.42 31.42
C LEU A 328 2.90 0.92 31.22
N TYR A 329 4.14 0.43 31.34
CA TYR A 329 4.50 -0.98 31.14
C TYR A 329 4.69 -1.73 32.47
N ASP A 330 4.98 -1.02 33.57
CA ASP A 330 5.12 -1.59 34.93
C ASP A 330 3.78 -1.80 35.66
N SER A 331 2.64 -1.51 35.02
CA SER A 331 1.28 -1.63 35.60
C SER A 331 0.53 -2.91 35.18
N LEU A 332 1.24 -3.89 34.64
CA LEU A 332 0.82 -5.30 34.50
C LEU A 332 1.51 -6.14 35.58
#